data_AF-X0RKK9-F1
#
_entry.id   AF-X0RKK9-F1
#
_cell.length_a   1.000
_cell.length_b   1.000
_cell.length_c   1.000
_cell.angle_alpha   90.00
_cell.angle_beta   90.00
_cell.angle_gamma   90.00
#
_symmetry.space_group_name_H-M   'P 1'
#
loop_
_entity.id
_entity.type
_entity.pdbx_description
1 polymer ?
#
loop_
_entity_poly.entity_id
_entity_poly.type
_entity_poly.pdbx_seq_one_letter_code
_entity_poly.pdbx_strand_id
1 'polypeptide(L)'
;MKAGVPLTQSFEIVADSLDNPSMKDLVLKIKADIEAGGTFASSLRKHPRYFDDLFCSLVESGEQSGALETMLERVATYKEKK
;
A
#
# COMPACT_ATOMS: atom_id res chain seq x y z
N MET A 1 4.59 9.40 5.20
CA MET A 1 5.65 8.66 5.91
C MET A 1 6.62 9.63 6.57
N LYS A 2 6.19 10.33 7.62
CA LYS A 2 7.15 11.14 8.38
C LYS A 2 8.09 10.21 9.16
N ALA A 3 9.39 10.36 8.90
CA ALA A 3 10.51 9.84 9.69
C ALA A 3 10.80 8.34 9.58
N GLY A 4 11.41 7.87 8.49
CA GLY A 4 12.29 6.67 8.49
C GLY A 4 11.68 5.34 8.94
N VAL A 5 10.36 5.27 9.16
CA VAL A 5 9.65 4.06 9.57
C VAL A 5 9.54 3.12 8.37
N PRO A 6 9.97 1.85 8.48
CA PRO A 6 9.79 0.87 7.42
C PRO A 6 8.32 0.77 6.97
N LEU A 7 8.12 0.57 5.68
CA LEU A 7 6.79 0.43 5.08
C LEU A 7 5.96 -0.69 5.75
N THR A 8 6.60 -1.82 6.09
CA THR A 8 5.97 -2.96 6.77
C THR A 8 5.47 -2.61 8.17
N GLN A 9 6.20 -1.78 8.92
CA GLN A 9 5.78 -1.28 10.23
C GLN A 9 4.60 -0.30 10.10
N SER A 10 4.59 0.52 9.04
CA SER A 10 3.46 1.40 8.75
C SER A 10 2.19 0.58 8.48
N PHE A 11 2.29 -0.54 7.76
CA PHE A 11 1.15 -1.44 7.53
C PHE A 11 0.62 -2.09 8.80
N GLU A 12 1.49 -2.44 9.75
CA GLU A 12 1.08 -3.01 11.04
C GLU A 12 0.24 -2.01 11.86
N ILE A 13 0.70 -0.76 11.94
CA ILE A 13 -0.04 0.31 12.63
C ILE A 13 -1.41 0.54 11.97
N VAL A 14 -1.46 0.56 10.63
CA VAL A 14 -2.72 0.71 9.89
C VAL A 14 -3.63 -0.49 10.14
N ALA A 15 -3.12 -1.71 10.09
CA ALA A 15 -3.89 -2.93 10.33
C ALA A 15 -4.52 -2.95 11.74
N ASP A 16 -3.82 -2.44 12.74
CA ASP A 16 -4.35 -2.34 14.11
C ASP A 16 -5.35 -1.21 14.30
N SER A 17 -5.32 -0.19 13.44
CA SER A 17 -6.28 0.91 13.46
C SER A 17 -7.57 0.61 12.67
N LEU A 18 -7.65 -0.51 11.96
CA LEU A 18 -8.81 -0.88 11.14
C LEU A 18 -9.83 -1.69 11.95
N ASP A 19 -11.06 -1.17 12.07
CA ASP A 19 -12.19 -1.88 12.68
C ASP A 19 -12.75 -3.01 11.79
N ASN A 20 -12.54 -2.93 10.47
CA ASN A 20 -13.05 -3.92 9.53
C ASN A 20 -12.07 -5.12 9.44
N PRO A 21 -12.47 -6.32 9.87
CA PRO A 21 -11.57 -7.49 9.92
C PRO A 21 -11.14 -7.95 8.52
N SER A 22 -11.96 -7.77 7.48
CA SER A 22 -11.58 -8.10 6.10
C SER A 22 -10.53 -7.14 5.55
N MET A 23 -10.61 -5.85 5.90
CA MET A 23 -9.59 -4.87 5.54
C MET A 23 -8.29 -5.10 6.31
N LYS A 24 -8.39 -5.48 7.59
CA LYS A 24 -7.23 -5.86 8.40
C LYS A 24 -6.48 -7.04 7.78
N ASP A 25 -7.19 -8.11 7.42
CA ASP A 25 -6.61 -9.29 6.76
C ASP A 25 -5.95 -8.94 5.41
N LEU A 26 -6.59 -8.06 4.62
CA LEU A 26 -6.01 -7.56 3.37
C LEU A 26 -4.67 -6.84 3.59
N VAL A 27 -4.61 -5.92 4.56
CA VAL A 27 -3.38 -5.18 4.87
C VAL A 27 -2.27 -6.11 5.36
N LEU A 28 -2.61 -7.09 6.21
CA LEU A 28 -1.65 -8.07 6.71
C LEU A 28 -1.13 -8.99 5.60
N LYS A 29 -1.98 -9.38 4.64
CA LYS A 29 -1.55 -10.14 3.45
C LYS A 29 -0.54 -9.36 2.60
N ILE A 30 -0.83 -8.08 2.35
CA ILE A 30 0.09 -7.19 1.61
C ILE A 30 1.42 -7.05 2.36
N LYS A 31 1.39 -6.87 3.69
CA LYS A 31 2.60 -6.83 4.52
C LYS A 31 3.42 -8.12 4.36
N ALA A 32 2.79 -9.28 4.50
CA ALA A 32 3.45 -10.58 4.42
C ALA A 32 4.08 -10.83 3.04
N ASP A 33 3.42 -10.42 1.95
CA ASP A 33 3.97 -10.54 0.60
C ASP A 33 5.24 -9.69 0.42
N ILE A 34 5.27 -8.48 0.98
CA ILE A 34 6.45 -7.60 0.94
C ILE A 34 7.59 -8.20 1.78
N GLU A 35 7.28 -8.73 2.97
CA GLU A 35 8.26 -9.40 3.83
C GLU A 35 8.84 -10.67 3.20
N ALA A 36 8.07 -11.35 2.35
CA ALA A 36 8.52 -12.48 1.55
C ALA A 36 9.41 -12.08 0.35
N GLY A 37 9.68 -10.79 0.15
CA GLY A 37 10.50 -10.25 -0.94
C GLY A 37 9.72 -9.82 -2.18
N GLY A 38 8.39 -9.78 -2.10
CA GLY A 38 7.55 -9.18 -3.13
C GLY A 38 7.64 -7.66 -3.16
N THR A 39 7.26 -7.05 -4.28
CA THR A 39 7.10 -5.60 -4.38
C THR A 39 5.75 -5.18 -3.82
N PHE A 40 5.63 -3.93 -3.37
CA PHE A 40 4.35 -3.41 -2.91
C PHE A 40 3.32 -3.40 -4.05
N ALA A 41 3.73 -2.97 -5.24
CA ALA A 41 2.83 -2.97 -6.41
C ALA A 41 2.34 -4.36 -6.80
N SER A 42 3.20 -5.39 -6.79
CA SER A 42 2.78 -6.76 -7.11
C SER A 42 1.82 -7.33 -6.06
N SER A 43 2.00 -6.98 -4.79
CA SER A 43 1.11 -7.36 -3.70
C SER A 43 -0.29 -6.76 -3.88
N LEU A 44 -0.37 -5.47 -4.27
CA LEU A 44 -1.64 -4.81 -4.56
C LEU A 44 -2.38 -5.42 -5.75
N ARG A 45 -1.65 -5.79 -6.82
CA ARG A 45 -2.25 -6.41 -8.02
C ARG A 45 -2.92 -7.75 -7.75
N LYS A 46 -2.56 -8.46 -6.67
CA LYS A 46 -3.27 -9.67 -6.23
C LYS A 46 -4.69 -9.39 -5.72
N HIS A 47 -5.04 -8.12 -5.51
CA HIS A 47 -6.29 -7.68 -4.93
C HIS A 47 -7.04 -6.67 -5.83
N PRO A 48 -7.39 -7.04 -7.09
CA PRO A 48 -7.97 -6.12 -8.09
C PRO A 48 -9.35 -5.57 -7.70
N ARG A 49 -10.04 -6.21 -6.75
CA ARG A 49 -11.30 -5.71 -6.18
C ARG A 49 -11.12 -4.40 -5.41
N TYR A 50 -9.93 -4.14 -4.87
CA TYR A 50 -9.64 -2.99 -4.01
C TYR A 50 -8.70 -1.97 -4.66
N PHE A 51 -7.83 -2.44 -5.55
CA PHE A 51 -6.82 -1.65 -6.25
C PHE A 51 -6.95 -1.85 -7.75
N ASP A 52 -7.21 -0.77 -8.48
CA ASP A 52 -7.24 -0.81 -9.94
C ASP A 52 -5.82 -0.79 -10.53
N ASP A 53 -5.73 -1.04 -11.84
CA ASP A 53 -4.45 -1.11 -12.54
C ASP A 53 -3.69 0.22 -12.52
N LEU A 54 -4.42 1.34 -12.53
CA LEU A 54 -3.82 2.68 -12.47
C LEU A 54 -3.14 2.90 -11.12
N PHE A 55 -3.82 2.56 -10.03
CA PHE A 55 -3.29 2.61 -8.67
C PHE A 55 -2.02 1.77 -8.56
N CYS A 56 -2.06 0.52 -9.04
CA CYS A 56 -0.92 -0.38 -8.97
C CYS A 56 0.28 0.15 -9.78
N SER A 57 0.03 0.73 -10.96
CA SER A 57 1.07 1.29 -11.82
C SER A 57 1.72 2.55 -11.23
N LEU A 58 0.93 3.39 -10.56
CA LEU A 58 1.45 4.57 -9.85
C LEU A 58 2.32 4.18 -8.65
N VAL A 59 1.88 3.17 -7.88
CA VAL A 59 2.65 2.64 -6.77
C VAL A 59 3.96 2.02 -7.26
N GLU A 60 3.94 1.24 -8.33
CA GLU A 60 5.13 0.64 -8.94
C GLU A 60 6.16 1.69 -9.36
N SER A 61 5.69 2.76 -10.01
CA SER A 61 6.55 3.88 -10.39
C SER A 61 7.16 4.57 -9.18
N GLY A 62 6.38 4.79 -8.12
CA GLY A 62 6.86 5.38 -6.86
C GLY A 62 7.85 4.49 -6.11
N GLU A 63 7.64 3.17 -6.13
CA GLU A 63 8.53 2.18 -5.53
C GLU A 63 9.88 2.14 -6.26
N GLN A 64 9.88 2.12 -7.59
CA GLN A 64 11.10 2.13 -8.42
C GLN A 64 11.89 3.45 -8.30
N SER A 65 11.20 4.58 -8.15
CA SER A 65 11.84 5.88 -8.06
C SER A 65 12.23 6.28 -6.63
N GLY A 66 11.96 5.43 -5.63
CA GLY A 66 12.12 5.76 -4.22
C GLY A 66 11.23 6.90 -3.72
N ALA A 67 10.20 7.28 -4.50
CA ALA A 67 9.28 8.37 -4.20
C ALA A 67 7.89 7.86 -3.79
N LEU A 68 7.86 6.68 -3.15
CA LEU A 68 6.63 6.00 -2.77
C LEU A 68 5.74 6.87 -1.88
N GLU A 69 6.32 7.64 -0.96
CA GLU A 69 5.59 8.58 -0.11
C GLU A 69 4.82 9.62 -0.94
N THR A 70 5.51 10.30 -1.85
CA THR A 70 4.92 11.31 -2.74
C THR A 70 3.83 10.71 -3.64
N MET A 71 4.04 9.48 -4.12
CA MET A 71 3.05 8.79 -4.95
C MET A 71 1.84 8.35 -4.14
N LEU A 72 2.02 7.87 -2.91
CA LEU A 72 0.92 7.54 -2.02
C LEU A 72 0.09 8.78 -1.66
N GLU A 73 0.71 9.94 -1.44
CA GLU A 73 -0.01 11.21 -1.22
C GLU A 73 -0.85 11.61 -2.45
N ARG A 74 -0.29 11.49 -3.66
CA ARG A 74 -1.03 11.75 -4.92
C ARG A 74 -2.21 10.81 -5.08
N VAL A 75 -2.01 9.53 -4.77
CA VAL A 75 -3.03 8.50 -4.87
C VAL A 75 -4.14 8.70 -3.82
N ALA A 76 -3.79 9.06 -2.59
CA ALA A 76 -4.75 9.41 -1.55
C ALA A 76 -5.61 10.61 -1.98
N THR A 77 -4.96 11.68 -2.49
CA THR A 77 -5.65 12.85 -3.03
C THR A 77 -6.58 12.49 -4.20
N TYR A 78 -6.20 11.52 -5.02
CA TYR A 78 -7.02 11.04 -6.13
C TYR A 78 -8.27 10.29 -5.64
N LYS A 79 -8.15 9.47 -4.59
CA LYS A 79 -9.30 8.76 -4.00
C LYS A 79 -10.22 9.66 -3.17
N GLU A 80 -9.72 10.69 -2.50
CA GLU A 80 -10.55 11.63 -1.73
C GLU A 80 -11.41 12.55 -2.60
N LYS A 81 -10.99 12.80 -3.85
CA LYS A 81 -11.74 13.63 -4.81
C LYS A 81 -12.85 12.86 -5.56
N LYS A 82 -13.05 11.59 -5.26
CA LYS A 82 -14.05 10.71 -5.88
C LYS A 82 -15.07 10.24 -4.85
#